data_AF-A0A2W0C4G5-F1
#
_entry.id   AF-A0A2W0C4G5-F1
#
_cell.length_a   1.000
_cell.length_b   1.000
_cell.length_c   1.000
_cell.angle_alpha   90.00
_cell.angle_beta   90.00
_cell.angle_gamma   90.00
#
_symmetry.space_group_name_H-M   'P 1'
#
loop_
_entity.id
_entity.type
_entity.pdbx_description
1 polymer ?
#
loop_
_entity_poly.entity_id
_entity_poly.type
_entity_poly.pdbx_seq_one_letter_code
_entity_poly.pdbx_strand_id
1 'polypeptide(L)'
;MEGNIEPFIKKIKEYHEKKSFRSFRDYNENSFQTTVKLLLPAKCWSSEMRLIVQHLKPNVHKYGFVDIFICDKNFGSAVLELKLLNLVGLFSRSKGKVIKNPDYKSLVEFDNILKSESEDALLNRNYYFWSKDEGKYKLTSVRKVVDDGIDQINNYIGVMVNGKSSNKKVGICDDKIGIEEGLGRLGGYLLASFGTQRIVVKNIRFKRINYNFYLK
;
A
#
# COMPACT_ATOMS: atom_id res chain seq x y z
N MET A 1 11.77 11.40 6.41
CA MET A 1 11.33 9.98 6.37
C MET A 1 12.21 9.01 7.14
N GLU A 2 13.32 9.41 7.76
CA GLU A 2 13.63 8.92 9.12
C GLU A 2 12.65 9.59 10.07
N GLY A 3 11.51 8.96 10.25
CA GLY A 3 10.40 9.64 10.88
C GLY A 3 9.35 8.67 11.31
N ASN A 4 8.84 8.96 12.50
CA ASN A 4 7.55 8.49 12.94
C ASN A 4 6.52 8.74 11.81
N ILE A 5 5.95 7.69 11.22
CA ILE A 5 4.91 7.78 10.19
C ILE A 5 3.55 8.15 10.79
N GLU A 6 3.39 8.03 12.12
CA GLU A 6 2.15 8.30 12.84
C GLU A 6 1.52 9.68 12.54
N PRO A 7 2.26 10.80 12.41
CA PRO A 7 1.67 12.08 12.03
C PRO A 7 0.98 12.03 10.65
N PHE A 8 1.52 11.24 9.72
CA PHE A 8 0.90 11.04 8.40
C PHE A 8 -0.33 10.13 8.51
N ILE A 9 -0.26 9.04 9.29
CA ILE A 9 -1.42 8.18 9.57
C ILE A 9 -2.55 8.97 10.21
N LYS A 10 -2.23 9.87 11.15
CA LYS A 10 -3.20 10.78 11.78
C LYS A 10 -3.90 11.65 10.74
N LYS A 11 -3.16 12.26 9.80
CA LYS A 11 -3.76 13.05 8.71
C LYS A 11 -4.71 12.24 7.84
N ILE A 12 -4.39 10.98 7.55
CA ILE A 12 -5.29 10.09 6.79
C ILE A 12 -6.59 9.88 7.58
N LYS A 13 -6.50 9.56 8.87
CA LYS A 13 -7.67 9.35 9.75
C LYS A 13 -8.54 10.61 9.86
N GLU A 14 -7.93 11.78 10.07
CA GLU A 14 -8.61 13.08 10.12
C GLU A 14 -9.31 13.43 8.79
N TYR A 15 -8.71 13.04 7.65
CA TYR A 15 -9.37 13.20 6.35
C TYR A 15 -10.55 12.25 6.20
N HIS A 16 -10.40 10.99 6.62
CA HIS A 16 -11.46 9.99 6.60
C HIS A 16 -12.65 10.37 7.48
N GLU A 17 -12.43 10.98 8.64
CA GLU A 17 -13.46 11.52 9.55
C GLU A 17 -14.37 12.56 8.88
N LYS A 18 -13.84 13.33 7.94
CA LYS A 18 -14.61 14.36 7.21
C LYS A 18 -15.47 13.77 6.10
N LYS A 19 -15.26 12.50 5.72
CA LYS A 19 -16.04 11.86 4.67
C LYS A 19 -17.34 11.28 5.24
N SER A 20 -18.39 11.26 4.43
CA SER A 20 -19.61 10.54 4.80
C SER A 20 -19.31 9.05 4.98
N PHE A 21 -19.87 8.43 6.02
CA PHE A 21 -19.73 7.00 6.25
C PHE A 21 -20.16 6.17 5.03
N ARG A 22 -21.22 6.61 4.35
CA ARG A 22 -21.73 5.97 3.12
C ARG A 22 -20.66 5.85 2.03
N SER A 23 -19.73 6.79 1.94
CA SER A 23 -18.65 6.73 0.94
C SER A 23 -17.69 5.54 1.16
N PHE A 24 -17.60 5.01 2.38
CA PHE A 24 -16.75 3.86 2.70
C PHE A 24 -17.30 2.51 2.24
N ARG A 25 -18.58 2.47 1.84
CA ARG A 25 -19.19 1.27 1.30
C ARG A 25 -18.53 0.85 -0.02
N ASP A 26 -18.31 1.81 -0.91
CA ASP A 26 -17.74 1.59 -2.25
C ASP A 26 -16.28 2.03 -2.33
N TYR A 27 -15.69 2.37 -1.18
CA TYR A 27 -14.29 2.78 -1.08
C TYR A 27 -13.40 1.61 -1.45
N ASN A 28 -12.49 1.88 -2.38
CA ASN A 28 -11.61 0.89 -3.02
C ASN A 28 -10.16 1.35 -2.92
N GLU A 29 -9.24 0.47 -3.28
CA GLU A 29 -7.80 0.71 -3.15
C GLU A 29 -7.34 1.96 -3.92
N ASN A 30 -7.87 2.20 -5.12
CA ASN A 30 -7.60 3.42 -5.90
C ASN A 30 -8.04 4.69 -5.15
N SER A 31 -9.19 4.65 -4.46
CA SER A 31 -9.67 5.77 -3.64
C SER A 31 -8.77 5.99 -2.42
N PHE A 32 -8.24 4.91 -1.85
CA PHE A 32 -7.27 4.98 -0.76
C PHE A 32 -5.93 5.57 -1.23
N GLN A 33 -5.39 5.09 -2.34
CA GLN A 33 -4.17 5.64 -2.94
C GLN A 33 -4.35 7.13 -3.30
N THR A 34 -5.50 7.53 -3.84
CA THR A 34 -5.82 8.94 -4.11
C THR A 34 -5.79 9.78 -2.83
N THR A 35 -6.36 9.28 -1.74
CA THR A 35 -6.33 9.95 -0.43
C THR A 35 -4.90 10.09 0.10
N VAL A 36 -4.11 9.02 0.05
CA VAL A 36 -2.71 9.04 0.47
C VAL A 36 -1.91 10.06 -0.34
N LYS A 37 -2.06 10.07 -1.67
CA LYS A 37 -1.42 11.03 -2.59
C LYS A 37 -1.80 12.48 -2.30
N LEU A 38 -3.07 12.75 -2.02
CA LEU A 38 -3.56 14.10 -1.70
C LEU A 38 -2.93 14.67 -0.43
N LEU A 39 -2.61 13.81 0.54
CA LEU A 39 -2.08 14.20 1.85
C LEU A 39 -0.55 14.21 1.90
N LEU A 40 0.12 13.57 0.96
CA LEU A 40 1.57 13.64 0.82
C LEU A 40 2.00 15.03 0.35
N PRO A 41 3.16 15.54 0.80
CA PRO A 41 3.72 16.79 0.28
C PRO A 41 3.86 16.73 -1.25
N ALA A 42 3.60 17.85 -1.91
CA ALA A 42 3.77 17.93 -3.35
C ALA A 42 5.25 17.74 -3.73
N LYS A 43 5.49 17.20 -4.93
CA LYS A 43 6.83 17.07 -5.55
C LYS A 43 7.82 16.16 -4.81
N CYS A 44 7.36 15.28 -3.92
CA CYS A 44 8.23 14.28 -3.29
C CYS A 44 7.84 12.83 -3.60
N TRP A 45 6.81 12.58 -4.41
CA TRP A 45 6.39 11.21 -4.72
C TRP A 45 6.03 10.98 -6.19
N SER A 46 6.13 9.72 -6.62
CA SER A 46 5.63 9.21 -7.89
C SER A 46 4.73 8.00 -7.63
N SER A 47 3.53 7.98 -8.21
CA SER A 47 2.64 6.81 -8.13
C SER A 47 2.87 5.86 -9.29
N GLU A 48 2.63 4.56 -9.05
CA GLU A 48 2.78 3.49 -10.05
C GLU A 48 4.20 3.46 -10.63
N MET A 49 5.22 3.64 -9.77
CA MET A 49 6.61 3.67 -10.23
C MET A 49 6.98 2.31 -10.80
N ARG A 50 7.39 2.30 -12.07
CA ARG A 50 7.67 1.06 -12.82
C ARG A 50 9.05 0.50 -12.53
N LEU A 51 9.09 -0.80 -12.27
CA LEU A 51 10.30 -1.60 -12.08
C LEU A 51 10.35 -2.73 -13.12
N ILE A 52 11.56 -3.12 -13.53
CA ILE A 52 11.79 -4.46 -14.11
C ILE A 52 12.22 -5.35 -12.95
N VAL A 53 11.36 -6.29 -12.55
CA VAL A 53 11.60 -7.16 -11.38
C VAL A 53 12.19 -8.52 -11.75
N GLN A 54 12.04 -8.93 -13.01
CA GLN A 54 12.62 -10.18 -13.51
C GLN A 54 12.83 -10.12 -15.02
N HIS A 55 13.93 -10.72 -15.51
CA HIS A 55 14.15 -10.99 -16.92
C HIS A 55 13.68 -12.42 -17.23
N LEU A 56 12.73 -12.58 -18.16
CA LEU A 56 12.20 -13.88 -18.55
C LEU A 56 12.88 -14.40 -19.81
N LYS A 57 13.04 -13.54 -20.82
CA LYS A 57 13.72 -13.77 -22.11
C LYS A 57 14.34 -12.45 -22.59
N PRO A 58 15.22 -12.45 -23.62
CA PRO A 58 15.64 -11.20 -24.25
C PRO A 58 14.42 -10.35 -24.63
N ASN A 59 14.41 -9.08 -24.20
CA ASN A 59 13.31 -8.12 -24.41
C ASN A 59 11.95 -8.51 -23.78
N VAL A 60 11.89 -9.54 -22.93
CA VAL A 60 10.67 -9.94 -22.20
C VAL A 60 10.94 -9.85 -20.71
N HIS A 61 10.26 -8.91 -20.07
CA HIS A 61 10.46 -8.57 -18.67
C HIS A 61 9.17 -8.75 -17.88
N LYS A 62 9.31 -9.17 -16.63
CA LYS A 62 8.24 -9.02 -15.64
C LYS A 62 8.36 -7.63 -15.03
N TYR A 63 7.28 -6.86 -15.13
CA TYR A 63 7.19 -5.54 -14.51
C TYR A 63 6.63 -5.65 -13.09
N GLY A 64 7.08 -4.74 -12.24
CA GLY A 64 6.47 -4.45 -10.94
C GLY A 64 6.09 -2.97 -10.89
N PHE A 65 5.08 -2.65 -10.10
CA PHE A 65 4.58 -1.30 -9.94
C PHE A 65 4.49 -1.00 -8.46
N VAL A 66 5.21 0.03 -8.02
CA VAL A 66 5.15 0.53 -6.65
C VAL A 66 3.97 1.50 -6.56
N ASP A 67 3.04 1.27 -5.65
CA ASP A 67 1.84 2.10 -5.49
C ASP A 67 2.21 3.58 -5.35
N ILE A 68 3.11 3.90 -4.41
CA ILE A 68 3.68 5.23 -4.24
C ILE A 68 5.14 5.12 -3.83
N PHE A 69 6.02 5.70 -4.63
CA PHE A 69 7.42 5.87 -4.30
C PHE A 69 7.68 7.30 -3.84
N ILE A 70 8.33 7.48 -2.70
CA ILE A 70 8.72 8.78 -2.17
C ILE A 70 10.21 8.99 -2.37
N CYS A 71 10.57 10.08 -3.05
CA CYS A 71 11.94 10.55 -3.25
C CYS A 71 12.25 11.67 -2.26
N ASP A 72 13.15 11.40 -1.33
CA ASP A 72 13.64 12.39 -0.37
C ASP A 72 15.16 12.24 -0.23
N LYS A 73 15.90 13.19 -0.81
CA LYS A 73 17.38 13.19 -0.78
C LYS A 73 17.94 13.37 0.63
N ASN A 74 17.19 14.03 1.52
CA ASN A 74 17.68 14.40 2.86
C ASN A 74 17.45 13.27 3.87
N PHE A 75 16.29 12.62 3.80
CA PHE A 75 15.88 11.65 4.82
C PHE A 75 15.81 10.20 4.33
N GLY A 76 16.12 9.96 3.06
CA GLY A 76 16.01 8.65 2.43
C GLY A 76 14.67 8.45 1.73
N SER A 77 14.71 7.64 0.67
CA SER A 77 13.55 7.33 -0.16
C SER A 77 12.75 6.16 0.42
N ALA A 78 11.45 6.11 0.15
CA ALA A 78 10.57 5.10 0.71
C ALA A 78 9.59 4.54 -0.33
N VAL A 79 9.37 3.22 -0.27
CA VAL A 79 8.26 2.55 -0.95
C VAL A 79 7.05 2.54 -0.03
N LEU A 80 5.91 3.04 -0.49
CA LEU A 80 4.62 2.76 0.15
C LEU A 80 3.88 1.71 -0.65
N GLU A 81 3.46 0.65 0.03
CA GLU A 81 2.47 -0.31 -0.46
C GLU A 81 1.18 -0.08 0.32
N LEU A 82 0.05 -0.10 -0.39
CA LEU A 82 -1.26 0.17 0.16
C LEU A 82 -2.11 -1.09 0.03
N LYS A 83 -2.85 -1.41 1.09
CA LYS A 83 -3.88 -2.46 1.06
C LYS A 83 -5.16 -1.90 1.63
N LEU A 84 -6.27 -2.10 0.92
CA LEU A 84 -7.59 -1.78 1.46
C LEU A 84 -8.41 -3.05 1.70
N LEU A 85 -8.67 -3.33 2.97
CA LEU A 85 -9.65 -4.32 3.39
C LEU A 85 -10.97 -3.60 3.64
N ASN A 86 -11.80 -3.56 2.61
CA ASN A 86 -13.01 -2.74 2.63
C ASN A 86 -14.03 -3.26 3.66
N LEU A 87 -14.83 -2.33 4.18
CA LEU A 87 -15.77 -2.58 5.27
C LEU A 87 -16.79 -3.67 4.91
N VAL A 88 -17.30 -3.66 3.68
CA VAL A 88 -18.33 -4.59 3.20
C VAL A 88 -17.81 -6.03 3.15
N GLY A 89 -16.58 -6.23 2.69
CA GLY A 89 -15.96 -7.55 2.61
C GLY A 89 -15.61 -8.12 3.98
N LEU A 90 -15.13 -7.28 4.90
CA LEU A 90 -14.88 -7.66 6.30
C LEU A 90 -16.20 -7.99 7.01
N PHE A 91 -17.25 -7.19 6.81
CA PHE A 91 -18.57 -7.39 7.37
C PHE A 91 -19.23 -8.65 6.82
N SER A 92 -19.20 -8.84 5.50
CA SER A 92 -19.71 -10.05 4.84
C SER A 92 -19.09 -11.30 5.46
N ARG A 93 -17.77 -11.27 5.68
CA ARG A 93 -17.10 -12.42 6.28
C ARG A 93 -17.47 -12.62 7.75
N SER A 94 -17.66 -11.56 8.53
CA SER A 94 -18.13 -11.69 9.92
C SER A 94 -19.54 -12.29 10.02
N LYS A 95 -20.37 -12.16 8.98
CA LYS A 95 -21.68 -12.79 8.85
C LYS A 95 -21.66 -14.16 8.14
N GLY A 96 -20.50 -14.65 7.71
CA GLY A 96 -20.34 -15.94 7.06
C GLY A 96 -20.91 -16.04 5.63
N LYS A 97 -21.31 -14.92 5.01
CA LYS A 97 -21.87 -14.90 3.65
C LYS A 97 -21.58 -13.57 2.95
N VAL A 98 -21.54 -13.58 1.62
CA VAL A 98 -21.38 -12.35 0.84
C VAL A 98 -22.63 -11.47 0.96
N ILE A 99 -22.47 -10.24 1.44
CA ILE A 99 -23.55 -9.25 1.57
C ILE A 99 -23.21 -8.04 0.69
N LYS A 100 -23.92 -7.91 -0.44
CA LYS A 100 -23.69 -6.81 -1.41
C LYS A 100 -24.24 -5.46 -0.95
N ASN A 101 -25.31 -5.49 -0.16
CA ASN A 101 -26.01 -4.29 0.30
C ASN A 101 -26.32 -4.41 1.79
N PRO A 102 -25.29 -4.33 2.66
CA PRO A 102 -25.48 -4.37 4.10
C PRO A 102 -26.24 -3.11 4.56
N ASP A 103 -27.06 -3.26 5.61
CA ASP A 103 -27.76 -2.12 6.18
C ASP A 103 -26.79 -1.16 6.86
N TYR A 104 -27.15 0.13 6.86
CA TYR A 104 -26.28 1.20 7.35
C TYR A 104 -25.91 1.02 8.82
N LYS A 105 -26.87 0.66 9.67
CA LYS A 105 -26.69 0.57 11.12
C LYS A 105 -25.72 -0.56 11.48
N SER A 106 -25.90 -1.75 10.90
CA SER A 106 -24.99 -2.87 11.08
C SER A 106 -23.56 -2.57 10.63
N LEU A 107 -23.40 -1.83 9.53
CA LEU A 107 -22.07 -1.42 9.07
C LEU A 107 -21.40 -0.45 10.06
N VAL A 108 -22.13 0.53 10.58
CA VAL A 108 -21.61 1.49 11.57
C VAL A 108 -21.20 0.76 12.85
N GLU A 109 -22.05 -0.13 13.36
CA GLU A 109 -21.74 -0.96 14.53
C GLU A 109 -20.50 -1.82 14.29
N PHE A 110 -20.38 -2.43 13.11
CA PHE A 110 -19.22 -3.24 12.76
C PHE A 110 -17.93 -2.41 12.59
N ASP A 111 -18.01 -1.22 12.01
CA ASP A 111 -16.85 -0.31 11.92
C ASP A 111 -16.36 0.13 13.30
N ASN A 112 -17.27 0.34 14.26
CA ASN A 112 -16.91 0.61 15.67
C ASN A 112 -16.19 -0.59 16.32
N ILE A 113 -16.60 -1.82 16.00
CA ILE A 113 -15.89 -3.03 16.43
C ILE A 113 -14.46 -3.01 15.88
N LEU A 114 -14.28 -2.82 14.57
CA LEU A 114 -12.95 -2.74 13.95
C LEU A 114 -12.08 -1.66 14.62
N LYS A 115 -12.67 -0.50 14.94
CA LYS A 115 -11.99 0.61 15.63
C LYS A 115 -11.47 0.25 17.01
N SER A 116 -12.13 -0.65 17.72
CA SER A 116 -11.74 -1.09 19.06
C SER A 116 -10.78 -2.29 19.08
N GLU A 117 -10.70 -3.04 17.98
CA GLU A 117 -9.90 -4.27 17.92
C GLU A 117 -8.40 -4.00 18.05
N SER A 118 -7.70 -4.94 18.68
CA SER A 118 -6.24 -4.98 18.65
C SER A 118 -5.76 -5.30 17.24
N GLU A 119 -4.50 -4.98 16.95
CA GLU A 119 -3.89 -5.34 15.67
C GLU A 119 -3.91 -6.87 15.43
N ASP A 120 -3.61 -7.67 16.46
CA ASP A 120 -3.65 -9.14 16.34
C ASP A 120 -5.05 -9.66 16.04
N ALA A 121 -6.08 -9.09 16.67
CA ALA A 121 -7.46 -9.43 16.36
C ALA A 121 -7.81 -9.10 14.91
N LEU A 122 -7.39 -7.93 14.40
CA LEU A 122 -7.58 -7.54 13.00
C LEU A 122 -6.86 -8.51 12.05
N LEU A 123 -5.59 -8.85 12.31
CA LEU A 123 -4.79 -9.74 11.47
C LEU A 123 -5.34 -11.16 11.41
N ASN A 124 -5.99 -11.63 12.49
CA ASN A 124 -6.59 -12.95 12.55
C ASN A 124 -7.97 -13.06 11.87
N ARG A 125 -8.50 -11.95 11.33
CA ARG A 125 -9.74 -11.97 10.55
C ARG A 125 -9.57 -12.65 9.20
N ASN A 126 -10.70 -13.06 8.66
CA ASN A 126 -10.83 -13.39 7.25
C ASN A 126 -11.58 -12.27 6.51
N TYR A 127 -11.43 -12.23 5.19
CA TYR A 127 -11.94 -11.17 4.34
C TYR A 127 -12.48 -11.75 3.03
N TYR A 128 -13.67 -11.27 2.62
CA TYR A 128 -14.18 -11.51 1.26
C TYR A 128 -13.82 -10.35 0.34
N PHE A 129 -13.22 -10.65 -0.80
CA PHE A 129 -12.92 -9.64 -1.83
C PHE A 129 -13.50 -10.06 -3.18
N TRP A 130 -13.82 -9.09 -4.02
CA TRP A 130 -14.23 -9.34 -5.40
C TRP A 130 -13.00 -9.59 -6.28
N SER A 131 -12.85 -10.80 -6.80
CA SER A 131 -11.83 -11.10 -7.82
C SER A 131 -12.37 -10.68 -9.18
N LYS A 132 -11.71 -9.70 -9.82
CA LYS A 132 -12.06 -9.29 -11.19
C LYS A 132 -11.77 -10.41 -12.20
N ASP A 133 -10.64 -11.09 -12.03
CA ASP A 133 -10.16 -12.13 -12.95
C ASP A 133 -11.10 -13.34 -12.97
N GLU A 134 -11.63 -13.72 -11.80
CA GLU A 134 -12.54 -14.87 -11.68
C GLU A 134 -14.02 -14.47 -11.68
N GLY A 135 -14.34 -13.16 -11.72
CA GLY A 135 -15.70 -12.64 -11.69
C GLY A 135 -16.52 -13.08 -10.47
N LYS A 136 -15.87 -13.35 -9.32
CA LYS A 136 -16.54 -13.83 -8.11
C LYS A 136 -15.87 -13.38 -6.82
N TYR A 137 -16.61 -13.44 -5.72
CA TYR A 137 -16.04 -13.20 -4.39
C TYR A 137 -15.16 -14.37 -3.97
N LYS A 138 -13.99 -14.06 -3.41
CA LYS A 138 -13.03 -15.02 -2.86
C LYS A 138 -12.76 -14.73 -1.39
N LEU A 139 -12.48 -15.79 -0.65
CA LEU A 139 -12.06 -15.73 0.74
C LEU A 139 -10.53 -15.66 0.82
N THR A 140 -10.01 -14.81 1.69
CA THR A 140 -8.60 -14.81 2.11
C THR A 140 -8.50 -14.47 3.60
N SER A 141 -7.34 -14.67 4.21
CA SER A 141 -7.05 -14.15 5.54
C SER A 141 -6.46 -12.74 5.46
N VAL A 142 -6.75 -11.91 6.47
CA VAL A 142 -6.16 -10.57 6.57
C VAL A 142 -4.64 -10.65 6.69
N ARG A 143 -4.15 -11.55 7.55
CA ARG A 143 -2.72 -11.81 7.71
C ARG A 143 -2.04 -12.10 6.38
N LYS A 144 -2.63 -12.95 5.53
CA LYS A 144 -2.06 -13.22 4.20
C LYS A 144 -1.96 -11.96 3.35
N VAL A 145 -2.99 -11.12 3.32
CA VAL A 145 -2.96 -9.85 2.54
C VAL A 145 -1.84 -8.93 3.03
N VAL A 146 -1.65 -8.86 4.35
CA VAL A 146 -0.60 -8.04 4.97
C VAL A 146 0.80 -8.61 4.69
N ASP A 147 0.98 -9.91 4.89
CA ASP A 147 2.27 -10.60 4.68
C ASP A 147 2.68 -10.55 3.20
N ASP A 148 1.74 -10.83 2.27
CA ASP A 148 2.00 -10.70 0.83
C ASP A 148 2.41 -9.25 0.46
N GLY A 149 1.83 -8.24 1.12
CA GLY A 149 2.22 -6.83 0.95
C GLY A 149 3.62 -6.51 1.47
N ILE A 150 4.02 -7.09 2.61
CA ILE A 150 5.38 -6.98 3.15
C ILE A 150 6.40 -7.61 2.18
N ASP A 151 6.10 -8.82 1.69
CA ASP A 151 6.95 -9.53 0.74
C ASP A 151 7.11 -8.74 -0.57
N GLN A 152 6.03 -8.11 -1.04
CA GLN A 152 6.05 -7.24 -2.20
C GLN A 152 6.98 -6.03 -2.00
N ILE A 153 6.88 -5.30 -0.87
CA ILE A 153 7.80 -4.19 -0.57
C ILE A 153 9.25 -4.67 -0.52
N ASN A 154 9.51 -5.78 0.17
CA ASN A 154 10.86 -6.33 0.30
C ASN A 154 11.47 -6.66 -1.07
N ASN A 155 10.68 -7.29 -1.95
CA ASN A 155 11.09 -7.57 -3.32
C ASN A 155 11.39 -6.28 -4.11
N TYR A 156 10.49 -5.28 -4.05
CA TYR A 156 10.70 -4.00 -4.74
C TYR A 156 11.95 -3.27 -4.25
N ILE A 157 12.13 -3.17 -2.94
CA ILE A 157 13.35 -2.60 -2.37
C ILE A 157 14.59 -3.39 -2.83
N GLY A 158 14.52 -4.71 -2.88
CA GLY A 158 15.59 -5.59 -3.40
C GLY A 158 15.90 -5.39 -4.88
N VAL A 159 14.91 -4.98 -5.68
CA VAL A 159 15.12 -4.59 -7.08
C VAL A 159 15.71 -3.19 -7.17
N MET A 160 15.21 -2.24 -6.38
CA MET A 160 15.59 -0.82 -6.45
C MET A 160 17.02 -0.54 -6.00
N VAL A 161 17.61 -1.36 -5.11
CA VAL A 161 19.03 -1.21 -4.73
C VAL A 161 19.98 -1.36 -5.92
N ASN A 162 19.50 -1.90 -7.05
CA ASN A 162 20.27 -2.04 -8.28
C ASN A 162 20.35 -0.74 -9.09
N GLY A 163 19.58 0.29 -8.76
CA GLY A 163 19.53 1.54 -9.52
C GLY A 163 18.74 1.39 -10.82
N LYS A 164 19.22 2.02 -11.91
CA LYS A 164 18.55 1.98 -13.22
C LYS A 164 18.57 0.57 -13.81
N SER A 165 17.43 0.13 -14.34
CA SER A 165 17.33 -1.12 -15.10
C SER A 165 18.12 -1.06 -16.41
N SER A 166 18.50 -2.23 -16.92
CA SER A 166 19.10 -2.41 -18.24
C SER A 166 18.70 -3.77 -18.82
N ASN A 167 19.11 -4.07 -20.06
CA ASN A 167 18.80 -5.33 -20.73
C ASN A 167 19.28 -6.59 -19.97
N LYS A 168 20.21 -6.44 -19.02
CA LYS A 168 20.78 -7.55 -18.24
C LYS A 168 20.54 -7.42 -16.73
N LYS A 169 19.93 -6.32 -16.27
CA LYS A 169 19.85 -5.98 -14.85
C LYS A 169 18.46 -5.50 -14.47
N VAL A 170 17.88 -6.12 -13.45
CA VAL A 170 16.62 -5.66 -12.83
C VAL A 170 16.86 -4.31 -12.16
N GLY A 171 15.82 -3.48 -12.06
CA GLY A 171 15.96 -2.15 -11.47
C GLY A 171 14.80 -1.23 -11.83
N ILE A 172 15.01 0.06 -11.60
CA ILE A 172 14.02 1.11 -11.88
C ILE A 172 13.92 1.31 -13.40
N CYS A 173 12.69 1.31 -13.91
CA CYS A 173 12.35 1.45 -15.32
C CYS A 173 11.30 2.56 -15.50
N ASP A 174 11.45 3.67 -14.79
CA ASP A 174 10.51 4.80 -14.83
C ASP A 174 11.25 6.10 -15.14
N ASP A 175 10.83 6.78 -16.20
CA ASP A 175 11.52 7.97 -16.71
C ASP A 175 11.33 9.19 -15.79
N LYS A 176 10.28 9.19 -14.96
CA LYS A 176 10.01 10.24 -13.96
C LYS A 176 11.04 10.22 -12.82
N ILE A 177 11.78 9.13 -12.67
CA ILE A 177 12.75 8.94 -11.58
C ILE A 177 14.16 9.19 -12.09
N GLY A 178 14.81 10.18 -11.50
CA GLY A 178 16.24 10.43 -11.58
C GLY A 178 17.00 9.56 -10.59
N ILE A 179 18.17 9.09 -11.02
CA ILE A 179 19.05 8.22 -10.26
C ILE A 179 20.46 8.77 -10.38
N GLU A 180 21.09 9.07 -9.25
CA GLU A 180 22.47 9.52 -9.13
C GLU A 180 23.24 8.56 -8.24
N GLU A 181 24.50 8.28 -8.56
CA GLU A 181 25.38 7.54 -7.65
C GLU A 181 25.64 8.37 -6.39
N GLY A 182 25.66 7.70 -5.24
CA GLY A 182 25.93 8.34 -3.96
C GLY A 182 25.35 7.56 -2.79
N LEU A 183 25.73 7.95 -1.57
CA LEU A 183 25.25 7.27 -0.36
C LEU A 183 23.81 7.70 -0.05
N GLY A 184 22.86 6.86 -0.46
CA GLY A 184 21.44 7.04 -0.21
C GLY A 184 20.90 6.06 0.83
N ARG A 185 19.60 6.18 1.10
CA ARG A 185 18.85 5.30 2.00
C ARG A 185 17.52 4.93 1.38
N LEU A 186 17.12 3.67 1.55
CA LEU A 186 15.87 3.14 1.03
C LEU A 186 15.20 2.24 2.08
N GLY A 187 13.93 2.50 2.33
CA GLY A 187 13.06 1.70 3.20
C GLY A 187 11.63 1.65 2.64
N GLY A 188 10.67 1.31 3.49
CA GLY A 188 9.27 1.33 3.06
C GLY A 188 8.27 1.14 4.18
N TYR A 189 7.00 1.31 3.83
CA TYR A 189 5.87 1.13 4.74
C TYR A 189 4.72 0.46 4.00
N LEU A 190 4.13 -0.55 4.63
CA LEU A 190 2.81 -1.06 4.24
C LEU A 190 1.75 -0.30 5.04
N LEU A 191 0.76 0.26 4.36
CA LEU A 191 -0.43 0.84 4.98
C LEU A 191 -1.64 -0.04 4.65
N ALA A 192 -2.10 -0.82 5.63
CA ALA A 192 -3.30 -1.64 5.50
C ALA A 192 -4.48 -0.93 6.18
N SER A 193 -5.45 -0.46 5.39
CA SER A 193 -6.64 0.23 5.87
C SER A 193 -7.82 -0.73 6.05
N PHE A 194 -8.53 -0.56 7.17
CA PHE A 194 -9.64 -1.37 7.64
C PHE A 194 -10.81 -0.45 8.00
N GLY A 195 -11.95 -0.68 7.35
CA GLY A 195 -13.14 0.14 7.60
C GLY A 195 -12.89 1.61 7.28
N THR A 196 -13.28 2.50 8.20
CA THR A 196 -13.18 3.96 7.98
C THR A 196 -11.92 4.59 8.55
N GLN A 197 -11.34 4.07 9.63
CA GLN A 197 -10.31 4.80 10.39
C GLN A 197 -9.16 3.92 10.90
N ARG A 198 -9.26 2.59 10.81
CA ARG A 198 -8.18 1.73 11.30
C ARG A 198 -7.16 1.52 10.20
N ILE A 199 -5.91 1.79 10.53
CA ILE A 199 -4.77 1.62 9.65
C ILE A 199 -3.71 0.88 10.44
N VAL A 200 -3.33 -0.30 9.96
CA VAL A 200 -2.18 -1.06 10.45
C VAL A 200 -0.99 -0.67 9.59
N VAL A 201 0.14 -0.39 10.25
CA VAL A 201 1.36 0.02 9.58
C VAL A 201 2.45 -1.02 9.82
N LYS A 202 3.09 -1.48 8.75
CA LYS A 202 4.29 -2.32 8.85
C LYS A 202 5.48 -1.56 8.27
N ASN A 203 6.51 -1.38 9.10
CA ASN A 203 7.74 -0.70 8.71
C ASN A 203 8.74 -1.69 8.12
N ILE A 204 9.29 -1.35 6.95
CA ILE A 204 10.46 -2.02 6.38
C ILE A 204 11.68 -1.14 6.64
N ARG A 205 12.62 -1.69 7.40
CA ARG A 205 13.80 -0.97 7.89
C ARG A 205 14.58 -0.34 6.72
N PHE A 206 14.93 0.93 6.89
CA PHE A 206 15.78 1.64 5.95
C PHE A 206 17.20 1.07 5.94
N LYS A 207 17.74 0.83 4.74
CA LYS A 207 19.12 0.41 4.51
C LYS A 207 19.87 1.42 3.66
N ARG A 208 21.20 1.44 3.81
CA ARG A 208 22.09 2.23 2.96
C ARG A 208 22.14 1.61 1.57
N ILE A 209 22.18 2.46 0.55
CA ILE A 209 22.29 2.09 -0.86
C ILE A 209 23.25 3.04 -1.57
N ASN A 210 23.71 2.66 -2.77
CA ASN A 210 24.68 3.44 -3.55
C ASN A 210 24.02 4.41 -4.55
N TYR A 211 22.74 4.72 -4.35
CA TYR A 211 21.99 5.62 -5.21
C TYR A 211 21.17 6.62 -4.41
N ASN A 212 21.08 7.84 -4.94
CA ASN A 212 20.10 8.84 -4.54
C ASN A 212 19.02 8.93 -5.63
N PHE A 213 17.77 9.07 -5.19
CA PHE A 213 16.61 9.16 -6.07
C PHE A 213 15.99 10.56 -6.02
N TYR A 214 15.49 11.03 -7.15
CA TYR A 214 14.76 12.28 -7.27
C TYR A 214 13.70 12.21 -8.35
N LEU A 215 12.71 13.11 -8.28
CA LEU A 215 11.76 13.29 -9.37
C LEU A 215 12.36 14.24 -10.41
N LYS A 216 12.23 13.87 -11.69
CA LYS A 216 12.57 14.74 -12.82
C LYS A 216 11.44 15.67 -13.18
#